data_AF-X0BYR4-F1
#
_entry.id   AF-X0BYR4-F1
#
_cell.length_a   1.000
_cell.length_b   1.000
_cell.length_c   1.000
_cell.angle_alpha   90.00
_cell.angle_beta   90.00
_cell.angle_gamma   90.00
#
_symmetry.space_group_name_H-M   'P 1'
#
loop_
_entity.id
_entity.type
_entity.pdbx_description
1 polymer ?
#
loop_
_entity_poly.entity_id
_entity_poly.type
_entity_poly.pdbx_seq_one_letter_code
_entity_poly.pdbx_strand_id
1 'polypeptide(L)'
;MAFRAYNKLPTFSESLFADFAQHLYALLSSESTISDRAIPPREDMLYDSNWLKNPTNFLSSYWCRLHHAFQHNHIWLNKFELMVWIATVAYSAESDNQVTRALLLLALSTSVSTIPLPPDGQYDLSLGYNMKATELESIGRIAAFRYEQTPAARLEPRLGESWQQTWNRRHREYQSETNKAAELFREELARQWPCRRPRASSDGRVTAYINVSKAMASVVKEWTKWYSNRQFAAYLTKLAKGLGEVPVDGITTDLPSAFPDFQPTSRPPGFVSIDDLFHHVPPSPTLVPDSLLDGLHQTTWTNPGATARLPAVLDFLDREAKLDYEHHYLRELRQSLASLKGHAGHELDMDRVPMCADLFQEHLKRCKGRVKSIYGSLLDAVNQDLEDLPETIQHIVKDTCYRPRISPIFFLQQLRSSRWSQLPSAWQDAIIKYGQVITALQQAKRLIRFQNDPVDLLRELESSGHRNWNPREHPEWLLLECETARQ
;
A
#
# COMPACT_ATOMS: atom_id res chain seq x y z
N MET A 1 15.56 -15.89 -7.10
CA MET A 1 16.23 -14.59 -6.83
C MET A 1 16.39 -14.30 -5.34
N ALA A 2 15.30 -14.31 -4.55
CA ALA A 2 15.35 -14.07 -3.10
C ALA A 2 16.35 -14.96 -2.34
N PHE A 3 16.40 -16.27 -2.66
CA PHE A 3 17.38 -17.19 -2.07
C PHE A 3 18.84 -16.77 -2.31
N ARG A 4 19.17 -16.29 -3.53
CA ARG A 4 20.52 -15.83 -3.88
C ARG A 4 20.87 -14.54 -3.15
N ALA A 5 19.91 -13.62 -3.02
CA ALA A 5 20.07 -12.38 -2.24
C ALA A 5 20.32 -12.69 -0.75
N TYR A 6 19.53 -13.61 -0.17
CA TYR A 6 19.65 -13.99 1.24
C TYR A 6 21.02 -14.63 1.56
N ASN A 7 21.47 -15.55 0.71
CA ASN A 7 22.74 -16.27 0.88
C ASN A 7 23.95 -15.54 0.29
N LYS A 8 23.76 -14.33 -0.26
CA LYS A 8 24.80 -13.54 -0.94
C LYS A 8 25.58 -14.34 -1.99
N LEU A 9 24.87 -15.10 -2.83
CA LEU A 9 25.45 -15.93 -3.88
C LEU A 9 25.57 -15.14 -5.19
N PRO A 10 26.78 -14.75 -5.63
CA PRO A 10 26.99 -14.01 -6.87
C PRO A 10 27.08 -14.99 -8.06
N THR A 11 26.03 -15.78 -8.29
CA THR A 11 26.01 -16.82 -9.34
C THR A 11 24.68 -16.85 -10.09
N PHE A 12 24.65 -17.41 -11.31
CA PHE A 12 23.44 -17.50 -12.16
C PHE A 12 22.89 -18.88 -12.36
N SER A 13 21.60 -18.98 -12.67
CA SER A 13 21.01 -20.20 -13.22
C SER A 13 21.24 -20.41 -14.71
N GLU A 14 21.48 -19.33 -15.48
CA GLU A 14 21.56 -19.37 -16.96
C GLU A 14 22.53 -18.29 -17.47
N SER A 15 23.08 -18.50 -18.67
CA SER A 15 23.94 -17.53 -19.35
C SER A 15 23.19 -16.31 -19.87
N LEU A 16 23.87 -15.16 -19.95
CA LEU A 16 23.35 -13.96 -20.62
C LEU A 16 23.12 -14.22 -22.11
N PHE A 17 22.10 -13.61 -22.70
CA PHE A 17 21.94 -13.66 -24.15
C PHE A 17 22.92 -12.71 -24.84
N ALA A 18 23.29 -13.04 -26.08
CA ALA A 18 24.38 -12.37 -26.81
C ALA A 18 24.19 -10.85 -26.94
N ASP A 19 22.95 -10.39 -27.14
CA ASP A 19 22.61 -8.98 -27.37
C ASP A 19 22.15 -8.23 -26.10
N PHE A 20 22.53 -8.70 -24.90
CA PHE A 20 22.07 -8.11 -23.63
C PHE A 20 22.39 -6.61 -23.52
N ALA A 21 23.55 -6.19 -24.03
CA ALA A 21 23.91 -4.78 -24.04
C ALA A 21 22.99 -3.92 -24.92
N GLN A 22 22.60 -4.38 -26.12
CA GLN A 22 21.65 -3.66 -26.97
C GLN A 22 20.25 -3.63 -26.34
N HIS A 23 19.81 -4.75 -25.76
CA HIS A 23 18.52 -4.83 -25.09
C HIS A 23 18.41 -3.88 -23.90
N LEU A 24 19.43 -3.87 -23.04
CA LEU A 24 19.49 -2.96 -21.91
C LEU A 24 19.57 -1.49 -22.36
N TYR A 25 20.30 -1.20 -23.45
CA TYR A 25 20.30 0.14 -24.03
C TYR A 25 18.90 0.57 -24.50
N ALA A 26 18.17 -0.32 -25.16
CA ALA A 26 16.80 -0.05 -25.61
C ALA A 26 15.86 0.24 -24.43
N LEU A 27 15.92 -0.56 -23.37
CA LEU A 27 15.14 -0.34 -22.16
C LEU A 27 15.45 0.99 -21.46
N LEU A 28 16.73 1.40 -21.47
CA LEU A 28 17.18 2.66 -20.88
C LEU A 28 16.88 3.89 -21.75
N SER A 29 16.53 3.69 -23.03
CA SER A 29 16.25 4.77 -24.00
C SER A 29 14.80 5.27 -24.00
N SER A 30 13.93 4.70 -23.17
CA SER A 30 12.52 5.05 -23.07
C SER A 30 12.27 6.46 -22.52
N GLU A 31 13.12 6.94 -21.62
CA GLU A 31 13.04 8.29 -21.04
C GLU A 31 14.14 9.22 -21.58
N SER A 32 13.84 10.52 -21.63
CA SER A 32 14.64 11.53 -22.32
C SER A 32 15.97 11.86 -21.64
N THR A 33 16.12 11.63 -20.34
CA THR A 33 17.38 11.94 -19.63
C THR A 33 17.65 10.98 -18.49
N ILE A 34 18.78 10.29 -18.54
CA ILE A 34 19.34 9.53 -17.42
C ILE A 34 20.14 10.51 -16.57
N SER A 35 19.78 10.63 -15.28
CA SER A 35 20.36 11.61 -14.35
C SER A 35 21.19 10.98 -13.23
N ASP A 36 22.03 11.83 -12.66
CA ASP A 36 23.33 11.59 -12.04
C ASP A 36 23.34 10.68 -10.79
N ARG A 37 24.56 10.21 -10.53
CA ARG A 37 25.24 9.43 -9.48
C ARG A 37 24.87 9.73 -8.02
N ALA A 38 23.68 10.26 -7.76
CA ALA A 38 23.13 10.28 -6.42
C ALA A 38 22.79 8.86 -5.98
N ILE A 39 23.13 8.51 -4.75
CA ILE A 39 22.66 7.28 -4.12
C ILE A 39 21.15 7.44 -3.91
N PRO A 40 20.30 6.49 -4.38
CA PRO A 40 18.87 6.56 -4.12
C PRO A 40 18.59 6.57 -2.60
N PRO A 41 17.51 7.21 -2.15
CA PRO A 41 16.99 6.96 -0.81
C PRO A 41 16.75 5.46 -0.61
N ARG A 42 16.99 4.95 0.59
CA ARG A 42 16.68 3.54 0.91
C ARG A 42 15.19 3.26 0.84
N GLU A 43 14.37 4.27 1.10
CA GLU A 43 12.90 4.21 1.06
C GLU A 43 12.39 3.81 -0.33
N ASP A 44 13.06 4.24 -1.40
CA ASP A 44 12.72 3.86 -2.77
C ASP A 44 12.85 2.36 -3.02
N MET A 45 13.72 1.67 -2.27
CA MET A 45 13.97 0.23 -2.40
C MET A 45 13.00 -0.61 -1.55
N LEU A 46 12.12 0.04 -0.78
CA LEU A 46 11.00 -0.64 -0.13
C LEU A 46 9.96 -1.04 -1.18
N TYR A 47 8.87 -1.67 -0.72
CA TYR A 47 7.76 -1.99 -1.61
C TYR A 47 7.18 -0.71 -2.24
N ASP A 48 7.25 -0.63 -3.56
CA ASP A 48 6.57 0.35 -4.39
C ASP A 48 5.98 -0.38 -5.61
N SER A 49 4.72 -0.08 -5.91
CA SER A 49 4.03 -0.51 -7.12
C SER A 49 4.78 -0.17 -8.42
N ASN A 50 5.65 0.84 -8.43
CA ASN A 50 6.50 1.17 -9.57
C ASN A 50 7.45 0.03 -9.97
N TRP A 51 7.93 -0.77 -9.01
CA TRP A 51 8.77 -1.95 -9.28
C TRP A 51 8.02 -3.09 -9.97
N LEU A 52 6.68 -3.04 -9.97
CA LEU A 52 5.83 -4.02 -10.64
C LEU A 52 5.52 -3.65 -12.09
N LYS A 53 5.86 -2.44 -12.53
CA LYS A 53 5.66 -1.98 -13.92
C LYS A 53 6.77 -2.48 -14.84
N ASN A 54 6.60 -2.27 -16.14
CA ASN A 54 7.65 -2.52 -17.12
C ASN A 54 8.99 -1.89 -16.71
N PRO A 55 10.13 -2.58 -16.86
CA PRO A 55 11.45 -2.01 -16.61
C PRO A 55 11.72 -0.68 -17.32
N THR A 56 11.10 -0.41 -18.48
CA THR A 56 11.22 0.88 -19.18
C THR A 56 10.74 2.09 -18.38
N ASN A 57 9.91 1.89 -17.34
CA ASN A 57 9.34 2.98 -16.54
C ASN A 57 10.24 3.44 -15.38
N PHE A 58 11.23 2.64 -14.99
CA PHE A 58 12.07 2.96 -13.82
C PHE A 58 13.57 2.80 -14.09
N LEU A 59 13.98 1.96 -15.04
CA LEU A 59 15.40 1.67 -15.25
C LEU A 59 16.21 2.92 -15.61
N SER A 60 15.72 3.77 -16.50
CA SER A 60 16.36 5.04 -16.89
C SER A 60 16.68 5.92 -15.68
N SER A 61 15.76 6.00 -14.72
CA SER A 61 15.87 6.82 -13.53
C SER A 61 16.78 6.20 -12.45
N TYR A 62 16.81 4.87 -12.34
CA TYR A 62 17.49 4.19 -11.23
C TYR A 62 18.81 3.51 -11.60
N TRP A 63 19.04 3.11 -12.86
CA TRP A 63 20.15 2.23 -13.24
C TRP A 63 21.52 2.75 -12.81
N CYS A 64 21.88 3.96 -13.22
CA CYS A 64 23.17 4.56 -12.88
C CYS A 64 23.31 4.83 -11.38
N ARG A 65 22.21 5.19 -10.71
CA ARG A 65 22.17 5.46 -9.27
C ARG A 65 22.38 4.20 -8.44
N LEU A 66 21.71 3.12 -8.82
CA LEU A 66 21.86 1.80 -8.19
C LEU A 66 23.28 1.28 -8.37
N HIS A 67 23.81 1.31 -9.59
CA HIS A 67 25.20 0.91 -9.83
C HIS A 67 26.17 1.76 -9.00
N HIS A 68 25.98 3.09 -8.97
CA HIS A 68 26.82 3.99 -8.17
C HIS A 68 26.74 3.67 -6.66
N ALA A 69 25.55 3.41 -6.14
CA ALA A 69 25.33 3.08 -4.73
C ALA A 69 26.07 1.80 -4.33
N PHE A 70 25.94 0.72 -5.11
CA PHE A 70 26.62 -0.53 -4.83
C PHE A 70 28.13 -0.49 -5.09
N GLN A 71 28.59 0.37 -6.02
CA GLN A 71 30.01 0.60 -6.27
C GLN A 71 30.71 1.24 -5.06
N HIS A 72 30.06 2.20 -4.39
CA HIS A 72 30.64 2.91 -3.24
C HIS A 72 30.36 2.24 -1.91
N ASN A 73 29.21 1.57 -1.78
CA ASN A 73 28.80 0.91 -0.55
C ASN A 73 28.09 -0.41 -0.86
N HIS A 74 28.85 -1.50 -0.87
CA HIS A 74 28.35 -2.86 -1.08
C HIS A 74 27.31 -3.33 -0.04
N ILE A 75 27.24 -2.69 1.14
CA ILE A 75 26.23 -2.93 2.19
C ILE A 75 25.19 -1.82 2.26
N TRP A 76 25.01 -1.04 1.18
CA TRP A 76 24.02 0.03 1.13
C TRP A 76 22.62 -0.47 1.49
N LEU A 77 22.22 -1.64 0.98
CA LEU A 77 21.04 -2.38 1.41
C LEU A 77 21.43 -3.58 2.27
N ASN A 78 20.69 -3.79 3.36
CA ASN A 78 20.82 -5.00 4.15
C ASN A 78 20.25 -6.22 3.37
N LYS A 79 20.55 -7.44 3.85
CA LYS A 79 20.17 -8.67 3.13
C LYS A 79 18.66 -8.82 2.92
N PHE A 80 17.84 -8.33 3.86
CA PHE A 80 16.39 -8.44 3.80
C PHE A 80 15.79 -7.37 2.89
N GLU A 81 16.31 -6.14 2.94
CA GLU A 81 15.95 -5.06 2.01
C GLU A 81 16.22 -5.47 0.56
N LEU A 82 17.44 -5.95 0.28
CA LEU A 82 17.81 -6.45 -1.05
C LEU A 82 16.90 -7.61 -1.49
N MET A 83 16.59 -8.53 -0.58
CA MET A 83 15.73 -9.68 -0.86
C MET A 83 14.31 -9.24 -1.23
N VAL A 84 13.70 -8.33 -0.45
CA VAL A 84 12.34 -7.82 -0.68
C VAL A 84 12.29 -7.04 -1.99
N TRP A 85 13.24 -6.13 -2.23
CA TRP A 85 13.30 -5.34 -3.45
C TRP A 85 13.42 -6.22 -4.69
N ILE A 86 14.42 -7.11 -4.74
CA ILE A 86 14.64 -7.99 -5.90
C ILE A 86 13.50 -9.00 -6.06
N ALA A 87 12.87 -9.48 -4.98
CA ALA A 87 11.69 -10.32 -5.08
C ALA A 87 10.50 -9.56 -5.69
N THR A 88 10.32 -8.29 -5.33
CA THR A 88 9.26 -7.44 -5.90
C THR A 88 9.47 -7.24 -7.39
N VAL A 89 10.69 -6.88 -7.83
CA VAL A 89 11.03 -6.73 -9.25
C VAL A 89 10.83 -8.05 -10.01
N ALA A 90 11.24 -9.18 -9.43
CA ALA A 90 11.09 -10.51 -10.04
C ALA A 90 9.63 -11.01 -10.08
N TYR A 91 8.75 -10.48 -9.24
CA TYR A 91 7.33 -10.88 -9.18
C TYR A 91 6.49 -10.19 -10.26
N SER A 92 6.97 -9.10 -10.86
CA SER A 92 6.25 -8.41 -11.94
C SER A 92 5.96 -9.36 -13.11
N ALA A 93 4.72 -9.32 -13.62
CA ALA A 93 4.33 -10.02 -14.84
C ALA A 93 5.09 -9.50 -16.08
N GLU A 94 5.59 -8.27 -16.03
CA GLU A 94 6.41 -7.63 -17.08
C GLU A 94 7.90 -7.67 -16.75
N SER A 95 8.32 -8.50 -15.78
CA SER A 95 9.71 -8.60 -15.38
C SER A 95 10.60 -9.13 -16.51
N ASP A 96 11.74 -8.47 -16.68
CA ASP A 96 12.83 -9.01 -17.49
C ASP A 96 13.80 -9.77 -16.58
N ASN A 97 13.81 -11.09 -16.70
CA ASN A 97 14.64 -11.98 -15.89
C ASN A 97 16.14 -11.61 -15.96
N GLN A 98 16.67 -11.21 -17.12
CA GLN A 98 18.09 -10.88 -17.26
C GLN A 98 18.42 -9.51 -16.65
N VAL A 99 17.51 -8.53 -16.77
CA VAL A 99 17.65 -7.25 -16.09
C VAL A 99 17.61 -7.43 -14.57
N THR A 100 16.64 -8.19 -14.04
CA THR A 100 16.56 -8.43 -12.59
C THR A 100 17.81 -9.15 -12.08
N ARG A 101 18.40 -10.06 -12.89
CA ARG A 101 19.70 -10.67 -12.61
C ARG A 101 20.82 -9.63 -12.57
N ALA A 102 20.90 -8.77 -13.57
CA ALA A 102 21.91 -7.72 -13.61
C ALA A 102 21.81 -6.80 -12.38
N LEU A 103 20.60 -6.39 -11.98
CA LEU A 103 20.36 -5.61 -10.76
C LEU A 103 20.85 -6.33 -9.49
N LEU A 104 20.55 -7.62 -9.35
CA LEU A 104 21.00 -8.40 -8.20
C LEU A 104 22.54 -8.51 -8.14
N LEU A 105 23.21 -8.68 -9.27
CA LEU A 105 24.67 -8.78 -9.30
C LEU A 105 25.40 -7.48 -9.05
N LEU A 106 24.81 -6.35 -9.44
CA LEU A 106 25.35 -5.05 -9.05
C LEU A 106 25.50 -4.98 -7.54
N ALA A 107 24.59 -5.61 -6.78
CA ALA A 107 24.66 -5.70 -5.33
C ALA A 107 25.60 -6.81 -4.80
N LEU A 108 25.65 -7.97 -5.47
CA LEU A 108 26.33 -9.16 -4.95
C LEU A 108 27.76 -9.38 -5.46
N SER A 109 28.10 -8.89 -6.65
CA SER A 109 29.39 -9.15 -7.30
C SER A 109 30.28 -7.92 -7.36
N THR A 110 31.39 -7.96 -6.63
CA THR A 110 32.39 -6.89 -6.63
C THR A 110 33.02 -6.69 -8.02
N SER A 111 33.18 -7.75 -8.83
CA SER A 111 33.73 -7.62 -10.18
C SER A 111 32.81 -6.85 -11.12
N VAL A 112 31.49 -6.95 -10.91
CA VAL A 112 30.48 -6.23 -11.69
C VAL A 112 30.32 -4.80 -11.19
N SER A 113 30.22 -4.60 -9.86
CA SER A 113 29.98 -3.28 -9.27
C SER A 113 31.17 -2.33 -9.38
N THR A 114 32.39 -2.85 -9.56
CA THR A 114 33.60 -2.03 -9.75
C THR A 114 33.79 -1.55 -11.19
N ILE A 115 32.94 -2.00 -12.14
CA ILE A 115 33.00 -1.55 -13.53
C ILE A 115 32.76 -0.04 -13.58
N PRO A 116 33.65 0.74 -14.22
CA PRO A 116 33.56 2.19 -14.17
C PRO A 116 32.29 2.69 -14.86
N LEU A 117 31.49 3.46 -14.12
CA LEU A 117 30.37 4.21 -14.65
C LEU A 117 30.84 5.19 -15.73
N PRO A 118 30.00 5.48 -16.72
CA PRO A 118 30.37 6.37 -17.81
C PRO A 118 30.58 7.80 -17.26
N PRO A 119 31.53 8.57 -17.82
CA PRO A 119 32.12 9.74 -17.18
C PRO A 119 31.17 10.94 -17.09
N ASP A 120 30.26 11.08 -18.05
CA ASP A 120 29.29 12.16 -18.08
C ASP A 120 28.14 11.89 -17.09
N GLY A 121 27.54 12.93 -16.54
CA GLY A 121 26.46 12.81 -15.53
C GLY A 121 25.04 12.79 -16.10
N GLN A 122 24.90 13.06 -17.41
CA GLN A 122 23.60 13.17 -18.09
C GLN A 122 23.68 12.59 -19.50
N TYR A 123 22.70 11.75 -19.85
CA TYR A 123 22.62 11.08 -21.15
C TYR A 123 21.19 11.14 -21.69
N ASP A 124 21.06 11.42 -22.99
CA ASP A 124 19.79 11.33 -23.70
C ASP A 124 19.87 10.18 -24.70
N LEU A 125 19.66 8.96 -24.20
CA LEU A 125 19.85 7.73 -25.00
C LEU A 125 18.84 7.60 -26.16
N SER A 126 17.74 8.35 -26.12
CA SER A 126 16.74 8.38 -27.20
C SER A 126 17.31 8.88 -28.53
N LEU A 127 18.39 9.69 -28.48
CA LEU A 127 19.09 10.18 -29.66
C LEU A 127 19.94 9.10 -30.35
N GLY A 128 20.17 7.97 -29.69
CA GLY A 128 21.10 6.93 -30.10
C GLY A 128 22.57 7.33 -29.93
N TYR A 129 23.47 6.41 -30.28
CA TYR A 129 24.92 6.56 -30.09
C TYR A 129 25.72 6.70 -31.40
N ASN A 130 25.01 6.88 -32.53
CA ASN A 130 25.61 7.10 -33.83
C ASN A 130 25.34 8.54 -34.29
N MET A 131 26.35 9.16 -34.89
CA MET A 131 26.22 10.48 -35.49
C MET A 131 25.23 10.45 -36.66
N LYS A 132 24.27 11.38 -36.68
CA LYS A 132 23.28 11.50 -37.75
C LYS A 132 23.79 12.48 -38.81
N ALA A 133 24.16 11.94 -39.96
CA ALA A 133 24.72 12.72 -41.06
C ALA A 133 23.77 13.82 -41.56
N THR A 134 22.47 13.54 -41.60
CA THR A 134 21.42 14.49 -42.02
C THR A 134 21.32 15.72 -41.09
N GLU A 135 21.55 15.54 -39.78
CA GLU A 135 21.54 16.65 -38.83
C GLU A 135 22.74 17.58 -39.04
N LEU A 136 23.92 17.03 -39.34
CA LEU A 136 25.12 17.84 -39.65
C LEU A 136 24.96 18.66 -40.94
N GLU A 137 24.39 18.04 -41.98
CA GLU A 137 24.09 18.74 -43.24
C GLU A 137 23.09 19.88 -43.03
N SER A 138 22.03 19.63 -42.23
CA SER A 138 21.04 20.64 -41.86
C SER A 138 21.67 21.82 -41.10
N ILE A 139 22.54 21.53 -40.13
CA ILE A 139 23.31 22.56 -39.42
C ILE A 139 24.15 23.40 -40.38
N GLY A 140 24.82 22.75 -41.34
CA GLY A 140 25.59 23.43 -42.39
C GLY A 140 24.72 24.38 -43.23
N ARG A 141 23.54 23.93 -43.68
CA ARG A 141 22.58 24.74 -44.44
C ARG A 141 22.02 25.92 -43.64
N ILE A 142 21.66 25.71 -42.37
CA ILE A 142 21.13 26.77 -41.49
C ILE A 142 22.19 27.83 -41.17
N ALA A 143 23.47 27.42 -41.16
CA ALA A 143 24.60 28.31 -40.97
C ALA A 143 25.14 28.91 -42.27
N ALA A 144 24.49 28.68 -43.42
CA ALA A 144 24.89 29.27 -44.69
C ALA A 144 24.84 30.81 -44.63
N PHE A 145 25.81 31.45 -45.30
CA PHE A 145 25.78 32.89 -45.49
C PHE A 145 24.63 33.31 -46.41
N ARG A 146 24.15 34.53 -46.23
CA ARG A 146 23.16 35.11 -47.16
C ARG A 146 23.80 35.31 -48.53
N TYR A 147 22.99 35.27 -49.59
CA TYR A 147 23.45 35.37 -50.97
C TYR A 147 24.46 36.52 -51.18
N GLU A 148 24.19 37.70 -50.64
CA GLU A 148 25.01 38.92 -50.81
C GLU A 148 26.44 38.77 -50.25
N GLN A 149 26.63 37.85 -49.30
CA GLN A 149 27.90 37.62 -48.61
C GLN A 149 28.75 36.55 -49.31
N THR A 150 28.23 35.90 -50.35
CA THR A 150 28.89 34.76 -51.02
C THR A 150 29.59 35.16 -52.33
N PRO A 151 30.55 34.35 -52.80
CA PRO A 151 31.18 34.57 -54.11
C PRO A 151 30.19 34.58 -55.27
N ALA A 152 29.08 33.82 -55.18
CA ALA A 152 28.05 33.75 -56.22
C ALA A 152 27.41 35.12 -56.53
N ALA A 153 27.28 36.01 -55.53
CA ALA A 153 26.76 37.36 -55.74
C ALA A 153 27.71 38.26 -56.55
N ARG A 154 29.02 37.94 -56.53
CA ARG A 154 30.10 38.70 -57.19
C ARG A 154 30.40 38.21 -58.61
N LEU A 155 29.65 37.25 -59.14
CA LEU A 155 29.88 36.69 -60.48
C LEU A 155 29.46 37.69 -61.56
N GLU A 156 30.38 38.13 -62.41
CA GLU A 156 30.05 39.09 -63.46
C GLU A 156 28.96 38.59 -64.46
N PRO A 157 28.15 39.51 -65.01
CA PRO A 157 27.23 39.18 -66.12
C PRO A 157 28.02 38.67 -67.33
N ARG A 158 27.47 37.69 -68.05
CA ARG A 158 28.08 37.23 -69.30
C ARG A 158 27.67 38.15 -70.46
N LEU A 159 28.51 38.21 -71.49
CA LEU A 159 28.22 38.95 -72.72
C LEU A 159 26.90 38.45 -73.33
N GLY A 160 25.91 39.36 -73.47
CA GLY A 160 24.59 39.06 -74.03
C GLY A 160 23.55 38.53 -73.03
N GLU A 161 23.86 38.37 -71.74
CA GLU A 161 22.87 37.99 -70.72
C GLU A 161 21.95 39.17 -70.35
N SER A 162 20.64 38.90 -70.26
CA SER A 162 19.72 39.84 -69.63
C SER A 162 19.93 39.90 -68.10
N TRP A 163 19.43 40.95 -67.47
CA TRP A 163 19.46 41.08 -66.00
C TRP A 163 18.78 39.88 -65.31
N GLN A 164 17.62 39.45 -65.80
CA GLN A 164 16.89 38.30 -65.25
C GLN A 164 17.67 36.99 -65.42
N GLN A 165 18.33 36.79 -66.56
CA GLN A 165 19.16 35.61 -66.82
C GLN A 165 20.39 35.57 -65.90
N THR A 166 21.05 36.72 -65.71
CA THR A 166 22.17 36.87 -64.77
C THR A 166 21.73 36.56 -63.34
N TRP A 167 20.61 37.13 -62.90
CA TRP A 167 20.07 36.90 -61.56
C TRP A 167 19.73 35.42 -61.32
N ASN A 168 19.03 34.78 -62.27
CA ASN A 168 18.68 33.37 -62.22
C ASN A 168 19.91 32.46 -62.20
N ARG A 169 20.97 32.81 -62.93
CA ARG A 169 22.23 32.06 -62.93
C ARG A 169 22.95 32.19 -61.59
N ARG A 170 23.11 33.41 -61.07
CA ARG A 170 23.77 33.65 -59.76
C ARG A 170 23.04 32.94 -58.62
N HIS A 171 21.71 32.94 -58.61
CA HIS A 171 20.93 32.24 -57.59
C HIS A 171 21.02 30.72 -57.71
N ARG A 172 21.04 30.18 -58.94
CA ARG A 172 21.28 28.74 -59.17
C ARG A 172 22.68 28.32 -58.72
N GLU A 173 23.70 29.13 -59.02
CA GLU A 173 25.06 28.87 -58.56
C GLU A 173 25.15 28.91 -57.03
N TYR A 174 24.57 29.94 -56.40
CA TYR A 174 24.49 30.04 -54.95
C TYR A 174 23.86 28.81 -54.31
N GLN A 175 22.68 28.38 -54.80
CA GLN A 175 22.01 27.19 -54.28
C GLN A 175 22.85 25.91 -54.49
N SER A 176 23.44 25.74 -55.67
CA SER A 176 24.31 24.59 -55.97
C SER A 176 25.54 24.55 -55.06
N GLU A 177 26.28 25.64 -54.96
CA GLU A 177 27.54 25.70 -54.20
C GLU A 177 27.30 25.66 -52.70
N THR A 178 26.22 26.27 -52.19
CA THR A 178 25.83 26.12 -50.78
C THR A 178 25.48 24.67 -50.45
N ASN A 179 24.78 23.95 -51.34
CA ASN A 179 24.49 22.53 -51.13
C ASN A 179 25.76 21.66 -51.15
N LYS A 180 26.67 21.90 -52.10
CA LYS A 180 27.97 21.21 -52.15
C LYS A 180 28.83 21.53 -50.93
N ALA A 181 28.85 22.78 -50.47
CA ALA A 181 29.55 23.19 -49.26
C ALA A 181 28.99 22.50 -48.01
N ALA A 182 27.66 22.36 -47.90
CA ALA A 182 27.02 21.68 -46.79
C ALA A 182 27.31 20.17 -46.80
N GLU A 183 27.32 19.56 -47.98
CA GLU A 183 27.67 18.15 -48.14
C GLU A 183 29.14 17.88 -47.80
N LEU A 184 30.04 18.74 -48.28
CA LEU A 184 31.46 18.65 -47.94
C LEU A 184 31.71 18.84 -46.44
N PHE A 185 31.04 19.82 -45.82
CA PHE A 185 31.08 20.05 -44.38
C PHE A 185 30.62 18.80 -43.59
N ARG A 186 29.51 18.17 -44.02
CA ARG A 186 29.01 16.92 -43.47
C ARG A 186 30.04 15.79 -43.59
N GLU A 187 30.62 15.61 -44.77
CA GLU A 187 31.63 14.57 -45.02
C GLU A 187 32.88 14.75 -44.16
N GLU A 188 33.42 15.96 -44.08
CA GLU A 188 34.61 16.27 -43.29
C GLU A 188 34.40 16.00 -41.80
N LEU A 189 33.21 16.27 -41.28
CA LEU A 189 32.84 15.93 -39.91
C LEU A 189 32.63 14.42 -39.75
N ALA A 190 31.94 13.76 -40.68
CA ALA A 190 31.69 12.32 -40.63
C ALA A 190 33.00 11.51 -40.57
N ARG A 191 34.04 11.94 -41.30
CA ARG A 191 35.38 11.30 -41.26
C ARG A 191 36.07 11.39 -39.89
N GLN A 192 35.69 12.36 -39.06
CA GLN A 192 36.25 12.53 -37.72
C GLN A 192 35.50 11.72 -36.65
N TRP A 193 34.36 11.13 -36.99
CA TRP A 193 33.61 10.28 -36.05
C TRP A 193 34.28 8.90 -35.92
N PRO A 194 34.43 8.35 -34.69
CA PRO A 194 34.10 8.90 -33.39
C PRO A 194 35.30 9.64 -32.75
N CYS A 195 35.11 10.90 -32.37
CA CYS A 195 36.08 11.64 -31.56
C CYS A 195 35.35 12.51 -30.52
N ARG A 196 36.04 12.93 -29.45
CA ARG A 196 35.42 13.74 -28.39
C ARG A 196 35.07 15.16 -28.84
N ARG A 197 35.91 15.76 -29.68
CA ARG A 197 35.75 17.14 -30.16
C ARG A 197 36.07 17.19 -31.64
N PRO A 198 35.09 17.47 -32.51
CA PRO A 198 35.34 17.61 -33.93
C PRO A 198 36.09 18.92 -34.21
N ARG A 199 36.93 18.90 -35.24
CA ARG A 199 37.67 20.06 -35.75
C ARG A 199 36.86 20.75 -36.83
N ALA A 200 36.92 22.08 -36.80
CA ALA A 200 36.28 22.93 -37.81
C ALA A 200 36.88 22.71 -39.20
N SER A 201 36.06 22.81 -40.23
CA SER A 201 36.51 22.80 -41.62
C SER A 201 37.37 24.02 -41.94
N SER A 202 38.48 23.79 -42.61
CA SER A 202 39.34 24.84 -43.19
C SER A 202 39.26 24.90 -44.71
N ASP A 203 38.37 24.14 -45.36
CA ASP A 203 38.25 24.13 -46.82
C ASP A 203 37.65 25.46 -47.29
N GLY A 204 38.31 26.08 -48.29
CA GLY A 204 37.89 27.35 -48.89
C GLY A 204 36.47 27.31 -49.45
N ARG A 205 36.02 26.14 -49.94
CA ARG A 205 34.67 25.94 -50.49
C ARG A 205 33.61 25.94 -49.40
N VAL A 206 33.93 25.40 -48.22
CA VAL A 206 33.02 25.42 -47.06
C VAL A 206 32.98 26.82 -46.46
N THR A 207 34.14 27.40 -46.15
CA THR A 207 34.26 28.71 -45.51
C THR A 207 33.73 29.87 -46.36
N ALA A 208 33.67 29.73 -47.69
CA ALA A 208 33.10 30.72 -48.60
C ALA A 208 31.56 30.80 -48.54
N TYR A 209 30.87 29.72 -48.17
CA TYR A 209 29.40 29.63 -48.22
C TYR A 209 28.76 29.36 -46.86
N ILE A 210 29.51 28.85 -45.88
CA ILE A 210 29.02 28.46 -44.55
C ILE A 210 29.76 29.24 -43.47
N ASN A 211 29.00 29.80 -42.53
CA ASN A 211 29.56 30.36 -41.30
C ASN A 211 30.00 29.21 -40.38
N VAL A 212 31.25 28.76 -40.55
CA VAL A 212 31.81 27.61 -39.82
C VAL A 212 31.76 27.81 -38.31
N SER A 213 32.01 29.01 -37.80
CA SER A 213 31.95 29.29 -36.36
C SER A 213 30.55 29.05 -35.78
N LYS A 214 29.51 29.55 -36.46
CA LYS A 214 28.11 29.35 -36.06
C LYS A 214 27.69 27.88 -36.22
N ALA A 215 28.10 27.24 -37.32
CA ALA A 215 27.82 25.84 -37.57
C ALA A 215 28.44 24.95 -36.47
N MET A 216 29.72 25.14 -36.18
CA MET A 216 30.47 24.34 -35.21
C MET A 216 29.93 24.49 -33.77
N ALA A 217 29.42 25.66 -33.38
CA ALA A 217 28.75 25.81 -32.10
C ALA A 217 27.53 24.86 -31.96
N SER A 218 26.77 24.69 -33.04
CA SER A 218 25.61 23.77 -33.08
C SER A 218 26.06 22.31 -33.21
N VAL A 219 27.08 22.04 -34.04
CA VAL A 219 27.65 20.68 -34.17
C VAL A 219 28.17 20.18 -32.85
N VAL A 220 28.98 20.97 -32.12
CA VAL A 220 29.57 20.55 -30.84
C VAL A 220 28.47 20.19 -29.82
N LYS A 221 27.35 20.90 -29.82
CA LYS A 221 26.21 20.61 -28.95
C LYS A 221 25.63 19.21 -29.20
N GLU A 222 25.28 18.89 -30.45
CA GLU A 222 24.69 17.57 -30.79
C GLU A 222 25.74 16.44 -30.77
N TRP A 223 26.96 16.74 -31.22
CA TRP A 223 28.09 15.81 -31.21
C TRP A 223 28.44 15.33 -29.81
N THR A 224 28.40 16.22 -28.82
CA THR A 224 28.65 15.87 -27.42
C THR A 224 27.63 14.83 -26.95
N LYS A 225 26.34 15.01 -27.26
CA LYS A 225 25.29 14.05 -26.87
C LYS A 225 25.52 12.67 -27.48
N TRP A 226 25.77 12.59 -28.79
CA TRP A 226 26.05 11.30 -29.44
C TRP A 226 27.31 10.64 -28.88
N TYR A 227 28.35 11.43 -28.59
CA TYR A 227 29.60 10.91 -28.06
C TYR A 227 29.41 10.37 -26.63
N SER A 228 28.70 11.09 -25.77
CA SER A 228 28.32 10.64 -24.43
C SER A 228 27.50 9.34 -24.49
N ASN A 229 26.51 9.26 -25.36
CA ASN A 229 25.72 8.04 -25.58
C ASN A 229 26.56 6.86 -26.07
N ARG A 230 27.58 7.12 -26.90
CA ARG A 230 28.54 6.09 -27.33
C ARG A 230 29.40 5.59 -26.19
N GLN A 231 29.83 6.48 -25.29
CA GLN A 231 30.55 6.07 -24.07
C GLN A 231 29.64 5.24 -23.16
N PHE A 232 28.36 5.59 -23.07
CA PHE A 232 27.36 4.82 -22.34
C PHE A 232 27.17 3.41 -22.93
N ALA A 233 27.03 3.30 -24.25
CA ALA A 233 26.93 2.00 -24.93
C ALA A 233 28.17 1.12 -24.72
N ALA A 234 29.37 1.73 -24.74
CA ALA A 234 30.62 1.04 -24.42
C ALA A 234 30.67 0.58 -22.94
N TYR A 235 30.12 1.37 -22.02
CA TYR A 235 29.94 0.96 -20.62
C TYR A 235 29.03 -0.26 -20.51
N LEU A 236 27.85 -0.25 -21.15
CA LEU A 236 26.93 -1.40 -21.12
C LEU A 236 27.56 -2.66 -21.72
N THR A 237 28.37 -2.52 -22.76
CA THR A 237 29.10 -3.65 -23.35
C THR A 237 30.11 -4.24 -22.37
N LYS A 238 30.88 -3.40 -21.67
CA LYS A 238 31.80 -3.84 -20.61
C LYS A 238 31.06 -4.50 -19.46
N LEU A 239 29.92 -3.93 -19.08
CA LEU A 239 29.06 -4.49 -18.04
C LEU A 239 28.55 -5.87 -18.45
N ALA A 240 27.94 -6.01 -19.64
CA ALA A 240 27.47 -7.30 -20.17
C ALA A 240 28.57 -8.36 -20.18
N LYS A 241 29.80 -7.98 -20.56
CA LYS A 241 30.96 -8.87 -20.49
C LYS A 241 31.27 -9.30 -19.05
N GLY A 242 31.36 -8.36 -18.11
CA GLY A 242 31.64 -8.66 -16.70
C GLY A 242 30.53 -9.49 -16.04
N LEU A 243 29.28 -9.25 -16.38
CA LEU A 243 28.14 -10.08 -15.96
C LEU A 243 28.29 -11.52 -16.51
N GLY A 244 28.79 -11.68 -17.74
CA GLY A 244 28.99 -13.00 -18.37
C GLY A 244 30.19 -13.79 -17.85
N GLU A 245 31.15 -13.14 -17.19
CA GLU A 245 32.31 -13.78 -16.55
C GLU A 245 31.97 -14.34 -15.15
N VAL A 246 30.82 -13.97 -14.57
CA VAL A 246 30.39 -14.44 -13.25
C VAL A 246 29.90 -15.90 -13.36
N PRO A 247 30.24 -16.80 -12.41
CA PRO A 247 29.95 -18.22 -12.54
C PRO A 247 28.46 -18.52 -12.67
N VAL A 248 28.14 -19.37 -13.65
CA VAL A 248 26.80 -19.97 -13.77
C VAL A 248 26.77 -21.18 -12.83
N ASP A 249 26.02 -21.03 -11.74
CA ASP A 249 25.71 -22.10 -10.80
C ASP A 249 24.19 -22.23 -10.70
N GLY A 250 23.65 -23.18 -11.46
CA GLY A 250 22.26 -23.60 -11.35
C GLY A 250 22.06 -24.12 -9.95
N ILE A 251 21.30 -23.40 -9.12
CA ILE A 251 20.88 -23.95 -7.84
C ILE A 251 20.05 -25.19 -8.18
N THR A 252 20.64 -26.37 -8.02
CA THR A 252 19.89 -27.59 -7.76
C THR A 252 19.18 -27.34 -6.45
N THR A 253 18.00 -26.75 -6.57
CA THR A 253 16.99 -26.99 -5.56
C THR A 253 16.69 -28.45 -5.77
N ASP A 254 17.24 -29.30 -4.90
CA ASP A 254 16.64 -30.60 -4.71
C ASP A 254 15.16 -30.30 -4.48
N LEU A 255 14.33 -30.55 -5.50
CA LEU A 255 12.89 -30.68 -5.27
C LEU A 255 12.81 -31.57 -4.05
N PRO A 256 12.11 -31.16 -2.96
CA PRO A 256 12.03 -31.98 -1.76
C PRO A 256 11.70 -33.40 -2.19
N SER A 257 12.70 -34.28 -2.14
CA SER A 257 12.57 -35.62 -2.67
C SER A 257 11.76 -36.33 -1.61
N ALA A 258 10.49 -36.54 -1.95
CA ALA A 258 9.36 -36.61 -1.02
C ALA A 258 9.01 -35.25 -0.41
N PHE A 259 7.73 -34.88 -0.55
CA PHE A 259 7.05 -34.16 0.53
C PHE A 259 7.45 -34.92 1.80
N PRO A 260 8.09 -34.29 2.81
CA PRO A 260 8.20 -34.97 4.08
C PRO A 260 6.79 -35.42 4.39
N ASP A 261 6.61 -36.70 4.70
CA ASP A 261 5.39 -37.14 5.37
C ASP A 261 5.33 -36.23 6.58
N PHE A 262 4.54 -35.16 6.48
CA PHE A 262 4.17 -34.34 7.60
C PHE A 262 3.25 -35.26 8.39
N GLN A 263 3.83 -36.24 9.07
CA GLN A 263 3.24 -36.72 10.29
C GLN A 263 3.11 -35.45 11.13
N PRO A 264 1.88 -35.02 11.47
CA PRO A 264 1.70 -33.94 12.42
C PRO A 264 2.20 -34.48 13.76
N THR A 265 3.52 -34.50 13.94
CA THR A 265 4.12 -34.45 15.25
C THR A 265 3.59 -33.14 15.81
N SER A 266 2.81 -33.23 16.89
CA SER A 266 2.25 -32.07 17.56
C SER A 266 3.42 -31.22 18.07
N ARG A 267 3.98 -30.37 17.20
CA ARG A 267 4.90 -29.34 17.64
C ARG A 267 4.07 -28.48 18.60
N PRO A 268 4.52 -28.30 19.85
CA PRO A 268 3.83 -27.39 20.74
C PRO A 268 3.76 -26.02 20.04
N PRO A 269 2.60 -25.36 20.06
CA PRO A 269 2.42 -24.09 19.37
C PRO A 269 3.49 -23.10 19.84
N GLY A 270 4.21 -22.51 18.88
CA GLY A 270 5.25 -21.51 19.14
C GLY A 270 4.70 -20.12 19.49
N PHE A 271 3.48 -20.05 20.02
CA PHE A 271 2.78 -18.81 20.36
C PHE A 271 1.83 -19.06 21.53
N VAL A 272 1.54 -18.01 22.30
CA VAL A 272 0.49 -18.01 23.34
C VAL A 272 -0.86 -17.83 22.65
N SER A 273 -1.73 -18.83 22.71
CA SER A 273 -3.09 -18.75 22.19
C SER A 273 -4.01 -17.94 23.11
N ILE A 274 -5.21 -17.61 22.63
CA ILE A 274 -6.23 -16.95 23.46
C ILE A 274 -6.73 -17.91 24.55
N ASP A 275 -6.79 -19.19 24.24
CA ASP A 275 -7.28 -20.21 25.15
C ASP A 275 -6.28 -20.38 26.33
N ASP A 276 -4.97 -20.29 26.04
CA ASP A 276 -3.89 -20.27 27.04
C ASP A 276 -4.07 -19.17 28.11
N LEU A 277 -4.63 -18.03 27.72
CA LEU A 277 -4.88 -16.89 28.61
C LEU A 277 -6.04 -17.10 29.60
N PHE A 278 -6.94 -18.05 29.31
CA PHE A 278 -8.11 -18.36 30.13
C PHE A 278 -7.92 -19.61 31.01
N HIS A 279 -6.70 -20.14 31.13
CA HIS A 279 -6.43 -21.32 31.95
C HIS A 279 -6.54 -21.04 33.45
N HIS A 280 -6.26 -19.81 33.90
CA HIS A 280 -6.37 -19.43 35.31
C HIS A 280 -7.83 -19.22 35.73
N VAL A 281 -8.12 -19.35 37.02
CA VAL A 281 -9.45 -19.05 37.57
C VAL A 281 -9.65 -17.54 37.57
N PRO A 282 -10.69 -17.00 36.91
CA PRO A 282 -10.93 -15.57 36.94
C PRO A 282 -11.36 -15.15 38.35
N PRO A 283 -11.12 -13.89 38.74
CA PRO A 283 -11.72 -13.34 39.93
C PRO A 283 -13.24 -13.49 39.81
N SER A 284 -13.90 -13.75 40.93
CA SER A 284 -15.36 -13.79 41.00
C SER A 284 -15.86 -12.40 41.41
N PRO A 285 -16.13 -11.47 40.48
CA PRO A 285 -16.65 -10.18 40.86
C PRO A 285 -18.06 -10.37 41.42
N THR A 286 -18.27 -9.85 42.63
CA THR A 286 -19.59 -9.73 43.24
C THR A 286 -20.33 -8.57 42.59
N LEU A 287 -21.40 -8.86 41.86
CA LEU A 287 -22.38 -7.86 41.46
C LEU A 287 -23.19 -7.48 42.69
N VAL A 288 -22.94 -6.29 43.23
CA VAL A 288 -23.82 -5.70 44.23
C VAL A 288 -24.97 -5.03 43.47
N PRO A 289 -26.24 -5.45 43.67
CA PRO A 289 -27.40 -4.76 43.10
C PRO A 289 -27.33 -3.27 43.44
N ASP A 290 -27.51 -2.40 42.46
CA ASP A 290 -27.52 -0.95 42.72
C ASP A 290 -28.92 -0.54 43.15
N SER A 291 -29.15 -0.46 44.47
CA SER A 291 -30.44 -0.09 45.06
C SER A 291 -30.80 1.40 44.90
N LEU A 292 -29.99 2.17 44.18
CA LEU A 292 -30.22 3.61 43.96
C LEU A 292 -31.44 3.92 43.12
N LEU A 293 -31.83 3.01 42.22
CA LEU A 293 -32.96 3.20 41.30
C LEU A 293 -34.27 2.60 41.85
N ASP A 294 -34.21 1.93 43.00
CA ASP A 294 -35.37 1.30 43.62
C ASP A 294 -36.34 2.38 44.15
N GLY A 295 -37.60 2.30 43.71
CA GLY A 295 -38.66 3.22 44.15
C GLY A 295 -38.81 4.51 43.32
N LEU A 296 -38.29 4.54 42.08
CA LEU A 296 -38.53 5.63 41.12
C LEU A 296 -39.81 5.48 40.28
N HIS A 297 -40.40 4.28 40.26
CA HIS A 297 -41.65 3.99 39.56
C HIS A 297 -42.62 3.25 40.50
N GLN A 298 -43.92 3.52 40.36
CA GLN A 298 -44.98 2.85 41.11
C GLN A 298 -45.78 1.95 40.18
N THR A 299 -46.16 0.78 40.67
CA THR A 299 -47.01 -0.15 39.93
C THR A 299 -48.46 0.35 39.90
N THR A 300 -48.94 0.76 38.74
CA THR A 300 -50.33 1.14 38.50
C THR A 300 -51.06 0.04 37.74
N TRP A 301 -52.28 -0.29 38.15
CA TRP A 301 -53.06 -1.32 37.48
C TRP A 301 -53.78 -0.70 36.29
N THR A 302 -53.63 -1.31 35.10
CA THR A 302 -54.29 -0.81 33.89
C THR A 302 -55.79 -0.69 34.13
N ASN A 303 -56.35 0.50 33.89
CA ASN A 303 -57.76 0.78 34.12
C ASN A 303 -58.62 -0.12 33.22
N PRO A 304 -59.45 -1.03 33.77
CA PRO A 304 -60.20 -2.03 32.99
C PRO A 304 -61.12 -1.42 31.92
N GLY A 305 -61.50 -0.15 32.07
CA GLY A 305 -62.33 0.58 31.12
C GLY A 305 -61.64 0.93 29.80
N ALA A 306 -60.30 1.06 29.78
CA ALA A 306 -59.57 1.50 28.58
C ALA A 306 -59.55 0.43 27.47
N THR A 307 -59.57 -0.85 27.84
CA THR A 307 -59.53 -1.98 26.90
C THR A 307 -60.90 -2.64 26.69
N ALA A 308 -61.96 -2.15 27.33
CA ALA A 308 -63.28 -2.76 27.32
C ALA A 308 -63.95 -2.80 25.93
N ARG A 309 -63.60 -1.86 25.04
CA ARG A 309 -64.17 -1.76 23.67
C ARG A 309 -63.40 -2.56 22.62
N LEU A 310 -62.14 -2.90 22.89
CA LEU A 310 -61.27 -3.63 21.95
C LEU A 310 -61.79 -5.01 21.55
N PRO A 311 -62.36 -5.85 22.46
CA PRO A 311 -62.96 -7.12 22.07
C PRO A 311 -64.05 -6.98 21.00
N ALA A 312 -64.94 -6.00 21.14
CA ALA A 312 -66.03 -5.78 20.20
C ALA A 312 -65.53 -5.32 18.82
N VAL A 313 -64.43 -4.56 18.77
CA VAL A 313 -63.78 -4.16 17.52
C VAL A 313 -63.11 -5.36 16.85
N LEU A 314 -62.44 -6.22 17.62
CA LEU A 314 -61.83 -7.45 17.09
C LEU A 314 -62.89 -8.38 16.52
N ASP A 315 -64.03 -8.54 17.18
CA ASP A 315 -65.14 -9.37 16.67
C ASP A 315 -65.81 -8.79 15.41
N PHE A 316 -65.80 -7.47 15.25
CA PHE A 316 -66.22 -6.83 14.00
C PHE A 316 -65.23 -7.11 12.86
N LEU A 317 -63.94 -6.90 13.11
CA LEU A 317 -62.88 -7.12 12.10
C LEU A 317 -62.78 -8.59 11.68
N ASP A 318 -63.03 -9.51 12.61
CA ASP A 318 -63.05 -10.97 12.36
C ASP A 318 -64.22 -11.39 11.45
N ARG A 319 -65.33 -10.63 11.44
CA ARG A 319 -66.45 -10.86 10.52
C ARG A 319 -66.20 -10.31 9.11
N GLU A 320 -65.37 -9.27 9.01
CA GLU A 320 -65.03 -8.60 7.76
C GLU A 320 -63.77 -9.19 7.09
N ALA A 321 -62.98 -9.96 7.84
CA ALA A 321 -61.79 -10.64 7.35
C ALA A 321 -62.15 -11.69 6.29
N LYS A 322 -61.40 -11.72 5.18
CA LYS A 322 -61.66 -12.61 4.03
C LYS A 322 -60.55 -13.61 3.80
N LEU A 323 -59.36 -13.33 4.33
CA LEU A 323 -58.16 -14.11 4.07
C LEU A 323 -57.67 -14.80 5.35
N ASP A 324 -57.07 -15.98 5.22
CA ASP A 324 -56.67 -16.80 6.38
C ASP A 324 -55.61 -16.11 7.25
N TYR A 325 -54.72 -15.31 6.65
CA TYR A 325 -53.70 -14.56 7.40
C TYR A 325 -54.31 -13.41 8.23
N GLU A 326 -55.43 -12.84 7.81
CA GLU A 326 -56.13 -11.78 8.56
C GLU A 326 -56.73 -12.36 9.83
N HIS A 327 -57.34 -13.54 9.74
CA HIS A 327 -57.84 -14.29 10.89
C HIS A 327 -56.71 -14.74 11.83
N HIS A 328 -55.55 -15.12 11.28
CA HIS A 328 -54.36 -15.45 12.07
C HIS A 328 -53.87 -14.22 12.86
N TYR A 329 -53.73 -13.08 12.20
CA TYR A 329 -53.32 -11.83 12.84
C TYR A 329 -54.32 -11.39 13.93
N LEU A 330 -55.62 -11.48 13.68
CA LEU A 330 -56.65 -11.17 14.68
C LEU A 330 -56.61 -12.12 15.89
N ARG A 331 -56.25 -13.39 15.68
CA ARG A 331 -56.03 -14.34 16.77
C ARG A 331 -54.84 -13.96 17.64
N GLU A 332 -53.71 -13.61 17.03
CA GLU A 332 -52.54 -13.10 17.76
C GLU A 332 -52.86 -11.81 18.51
N LEU A 333 -53.62 -10.90 17.90
CA LEU A 333 -54.04 -9.64 18.52
C LEU A 333 -54.97 -9.86 19.73
N ARG A 334 -55.88 -10.85 19.65
CA ARG A 334 -56.69 -11.29 20.80
C ARG A 334 -55.82 -11.86 21.93
N GLN A 335 -54.77 -12.61 21.58
CA GLN A 335 -53.82 -13.13 22.55
C GLN A 335 -53.03 -11.99 23.23
N SER A 336 -52.57 -10.99 22.47
CA SER A 336 -51.95 -9.78 23.02
C SER A 336 -52.89 -9.01 23.94
N LEU A 337 -54.18 -8.89 23.59
CA LEU A 337 -55.19 -8.25 24.43
C LEU A 337 -55.39 -9.00 25.77
N ALA A 338 -55.40 -10.33 25.73
CA ALA A 338 -55.48 -11.15 26.94
C ALA A 338 -54.26 -10.94 27.84
N SER A 339 -53.05 -10.88 27.26
CA SER A 339 -51.82 -10.55 27.99
C SER A 339 -51.83 -9.14 28.58
N LEU A 340 -52.42 -8.16 27.86
CA LEU A 340 -52.52 -6.78 28.31
C LEU A 340 -53.44 -6.60 29.54
N LYS A 341 -54.54 -7.37 29.63
CA LYS A 341 -55.48 -7.31 30.77
C LYS A 341 -54.87 -7.71 32.12
N GLY A 342 -53.76 -8.46 32.10
CA GLY A 342 -53.03 -8.87 33.30
C GLY A 342 -51.76 -8.05 33.56
N HIS A 343 -51.48 -7.03 32.74
CA HIS A 343 -50.25 -6.24 32.85
C HIS A 343 -50.46 -5.08 33.81
N ALA A 344 -49.63 -5.01 34.85
CA ALA A 344 -49.55 -3.81 35.67
C ALA A 344 -48.66 -2.81 34.94
N GLY A 345 -49.19 -1.61 34.66
CA GLY A 345 -48.37 -0.51 34.18
C GLY A 345 -47.48 0.02 35.30
N HIS A 346 -46.47 0.80 34.96
CA HIS A 346 -45.80 1.62 35.93
C HIS A 346 -45.99 3.09 35.56
N GLU A 347 -46.15 3.95 36.56
CA GLU A 347 -46.08 5.39 36.40
C GLU A 347 -44.87 5.93 37.16
N LEU A 348 -44.23 6.96 36.60
CA LEU A 348 -43.14 7.66 37.28
C LEU A 348 -43.70 8.40 38.49
N ASP A 349 -42.98 8.33 39.61
CA ASP A 349 -43.25 9.19 40.75
C ASP A 349 -42.81 10.63 40.42
N MET A 350 -43.73 11.41 39.84
CA MET A 350 -43.49 12.76 39.31
C MET A 350 -42.97 13.75 40.36
N ASP A 351 -43.18 13.48 41.65
CA ASP A 351 -42.69 14.31 42.76
C ASP A 351 -41.17 14.12 42.99
N ARG A 352 -40.58 13.02 42.50
CA ARG A 352 -39.15 12.69 42.65
C ARG A 352 -38.30 13.01 41.42
N VAL A 353 -38.91 13.14 40.24
CA VAL A 353 -38.22 13.37 38.95
C VAL A 353 -37.33 14.63 38.94
N PRO A 354 -37.72 15.79 39.51
CA PRO A 354 -36.86 16.98 39.56
C PRO A 354 -35.59 16.81 40.40
N MET A 355 -35.56 15.80 41.29
CA MET A 355 -34.44 15.48 42.19
C MET A 355 -33.55 14.33 41.68
N CYS A 356 -33.86 13.78 40.50
CA CYS A 356 -33.19 12.59 39.95
C CYS A 356 -31.91 12.88 39.15
N ALA A 357 -31.62 14.13 38.76
CA ALA A 357 -30.45 14.44 37.95
C ALA A 357 -29.13 14.07 38.65
N ASP A 358 -28.98 14.45 39.92
CA ASP A 358 -27.81 14.11 40.73
C ASP A 358 -27.73 12.60 41.02
N LEU A 359 -28.90 11.96 41.19
CA LEU A 359 -29.01 10.52 41.39
C LEU A 359 -28.56 9.74 40.15
N PHE A 360 -29.00 10.14 38.95
CA PHE A 360 -28.58 9.53 37.70
C PHE A 360 -27.09 9.77 37.42
N GLN A 361 -26.57 10.95 37.77
CA GLN A 361 -25.13 11.22 37.68
C GLN A 361 -24.30 10.34 38.62
N GLU A 362 -24.75 10.14 39.86
CA GLU A 362 -24.09 9.24 40.82
C GLU A 362 -24.19 7.78 40.36
N HIS A 363 -25.35 7.34 39.85
CA HIS A 363 -25.51 6.01 39.27
C HIS A 363 -24.60 5.79 38.05
N LEU A 364 -24.48 6.77 37.15
CA LEU A 364 -23.54 6.73 36.03
C LEU A 364 -22.10 6.61 36.53
N LYS A 365 -21.72 7.36 37.56
CA LYS A 365 -20.38 7.32 38.17
C LYS A 365 -20.08 5.94 38.75
N ARG A 366 -21.04 5.33 39.45
CA ARG A 366 -20.93 3.95 39.97
C ARG A 366 -20.79 2.94 38.84
N CYS A 367 -21.60 3.03 37.79
CA CYS A 367 -21.50 2.14 36.63
C CYS A 367 -20.12 2.24 35.96
N LYS A 368 -19.60 3.46 35.77
CA LYS A 368 -18.23 3.67 35.24
C LYS A 368 -17.17 3.03 36.13
N GLY A 369 -17.29 3.20 37.45
CA GLY A 369 -16.41 2.57 38.43
C GLY A 369 -16.44 1.05 38.36
N ARG A 370 -17.64 0.45 38.28
CA ARG A 370 -17.83 -1.01 38.16
C ARG A 370 -17.24 -1.56 36.87
N VAL A 371 -17.47 -0.93 35.71
CA VAL A 371 -16.85 -1.35 34.43
C VAL A 371 -15.33 -1.34 34.56
N LYS A 372 -14.75 -0.25 35.09
CA LYS A 372 -13.29 -0.13 35.25
C LYS A 372 -12.74 -1.18 36.21
N SER A 373 -13.43 -1.44 37.32
CA SER A 373 -13.03 -2.44 38.31
C SER A 373 -13.05 -3.84 37.72
N ILE A 374 -14.16 -4.25 37.09
CA ILE A 374 -14.27 -5.60 36.49
C ILE A 374 -13.26 -5.77 35.36
N TYR A 375 -13.11 -4.76 34.48
CA TYR A 375 -12.11 -4.80 33.42
C TYR A 375 -10.69 -4.94 33.97
N GLY A 376 -10.34 -4.17 35.02
CA GLY A 376 -9.05 -4.29 35.69
C GLY A 376 -8.83 -5.69 36.26
N SER A 377 -9.81 -6.23 36.98
CA SER A 377 -9.73 -7.59 37.53
C SER A 377 -9.57 -8.68 36.45
N LEU A 378 -10.27 -8.55 35.32
CA LEU A 378 -10.11 -9.48 34.19
C LEU A 378 -8.73 -9.34 33.53
N LEU A 379 -8.25 -8.11 33.39
CA LEU A 379 -6.94 -7.82 32.82
C LEU A 379 -5.82 -8.37 33.71
N ASP A 380 -5.93 -8.21 35.03
CA ASP A 380 -4.97 -8.76 35.98
C ASP A 380 -4.96 -10.29 35.92
N ALA A 381 -6.13 -10.93 35.84
CA ALA A 381 -6.26 -12.38 35.77
C ALA A 381 -5.62 -12.98 34.50
N VAL A 382 -5.79 -12.34 33.35
CA VAL A 382 -5.16 -12.77 32.09
C VAL A 382 -3.65 -12.51 32.08
N ASN A 383 -3.19 -11.52 32.85
CA ASN A 383 -1.77 -11.16 32.91
C ASN A 383 -0.97 -11.87 34.00
N GLN A 384 -1.62 -12.68 34.84
CA GLN A 384 -0.93 -13.52 35.83
C GLN A 384 0.13 -14.40 35.17
N ASP A 385 1.14 -14.76 35.96
CA ASP A 385 2.24 -15.57 35.48
C ASP A 385 1.74 -16.94 35.05
N LEU A 386 2.06 -17.29 33.80
CA LEU A 386 1.61 -18.51 33.13
C LEU A 386 2.44 -19.72 33.59
N GLU A 387 2.69 -19.83 34.90
CA GLU A 387 3.55 -20.87 35.50
C GLU A 387 2.97 -22.29 35.33
N ASP A 388 1.65 -22.39 35.11
CA ASP A 388 0.93 -23.65 34.89
C ASP A 388 0.92 -24.09 33.40
N LEU A 389 1.44 -23.28 32.48
CA LEU A 389 1.51 -23.64 31.04
C LEU A 389 2.76 -24.47 30.70
N PRO A 390 2.77 -25.20 29.57
CA PRO A 390 3.96 -25.92 29.11
C PRO A 390 5.22 -25.06 29.07
N GLU A 391 6.37 -25.62 29.48
CA GLU A 391 7.67 -24.93 29.56
C GLU A 391 8.02 -24.15 28.27
N THR A 392 7.66 -24.69 27.11
CA THR A 392 7.88 -24.03 25.81
C THR A 392 7.17 -22.68 25.70
N ILE A 393 5.93 -22.58 26.20
CA ILE A 393 5.14 -21.34 26.18
C ILE A 393 5.70 -20.35 27.21
N GLN A 394 6.12 -20.85 28.38
CA GLN A 394 6.77 -20.03 29.40
C GLN A 394 8.05 -19.38 28.88
N HIS A 395 8.90 -20.15 28.17
CA HIS A 395 10.12 -19.64 27.54
C HIS A 395 9.82 -18.59 26.47
N ILE A 396 8.81 -18.79 25.60
CA ILE A 396 8.41 -17.80 24.60
C ILE A 396 8.02 -16.48 25.27
N VAL A 397 7.22 -16.53 26.33
CA VAL A 397 6.77 -15.34 27.04
C VAL A 397 7.93 -14.63 27.74
N LYS A 398 8.84 -15.38 28.37
CA LYS A 398 10.04 -14.85 29.03
C LYS A 398 11.04 -14.22 28.05
N ASP A 399 11.26 -14.88 26.90
CA ASP A 399 12.31 -14.49 25.96
C ASP A 399 11.85 -13.42 24.97
N THR A 400 10.55 -13.36 24.64
CA THR A 400 10.04 -12.50 23.56
C THR A 400 9.04 -11.44 24.01
N CYS A 401 8.48 -11.56 25.22
CA CYS A 401 7.38 -10.70 25.72
C CYS A 401 6.15 -10.62 24.79
N TYR A 402 5.99 -11.53 23.81
CA TYR A 402 4.86 -11.51 22.90
C TYR A 402 3.64 -12.21 23.51
N ARG A 403 2.54 -11.47 23.66
CA ARG A 403 1.22 -11.97 24.09
C ARG A 403 0.12 -11.42 23.16
N PRO A 404 -1.05 -12.08 23.06
CA PRO A 404 -2.21 -11.50 22.39
C PRO A 404 -2.54 -10.10 22.92
N ARG A 405 -2.97 -9.20 22.04
CA ARG A 405 -3.37 -7.85 22.44
C ARG A 405 -4.68 -7.88 23.22
N ILE A 406 -4.61 -7.66 24.52
CA ILE A 406 -5.79 -7.59 25.40
C ILE A 406 -6.41 -6.19 25.29
N SER A 407 -7.70 -6.12 25.04
CA SER A 407 -8.47 -4.88 24.94
C SER A 407 -9.89 -5.08 25.51
N PRO A 408 -10.69 -4.03 25.75
CA PRO A 408 -12.08 -4.22 26.18
C PRO A 408 -12.89 -5.15 25.27
N ILE A 409 -12.62 -5.09 23.96
CA ILE A 409 -13.28 -5.91 22.95
C ILE A 409 -12.81 -7.38 23.03
N PHE A 410 -11.58 -7.64 23.48
CA PHE A 410 -11.04 -9.00 23.63
C PHE A 410 -11.94 -9.88 24.51
N PHE A 411 -12.44 -9.35 25.63
CA PHE A 411 -13.34 -10.08 26.52
C PHE A 411 -14.74 -10.24 25.92
N LEU A 412 -15.29 -9.19 25.30
CA LEU A 412 -16.62 -9.24 24.67
C LEU A 412 -16.66 -10.22 23.49
N GLN A 413 -15.57 -10.37 22.74
CA GLN A 413 -15.48 -11.32 21.63
C GLN A 413 -15.65 -12.78 22.07
N GLN A 414 -15.45 -13.10 23.36
CA GLN A 414 -15.67 -14.45 23.87
C GLN A 414 -17.14 -14.84 23.99
N LEU A 415 -18.07 -13.86 23.94
CA LEU A 415 -19.52 -14.11 23.92
C LEU A 415 -20.03 -14.69 22.58
N ARG A 416 -19.17 -14.79 21.56
CA ARG A 416 -19.54 -15.43 20.27
C ARG A 416 -19.75 -16.93 20.46
N SER A 417 -20.76 -17.50 19.81
CA SER A 417 -21.09 -18.92 19.87
C SER A 417 -19.89 -19.84 19.61
N SER A 418 -19.03 -19.49 18.66
CA SER A 418 -17.82 -20.26 18.30
C SER A 418 -16.77 -20.34 19.41
N ARG A 419 -16.74 -19.37 20.32
CA ARG A 419 -15.76 -19.28 21.44
C ARG A 419 -16.37 -19.68 22.77
N TRP A 420 -17.67 -19.44 22.93
CA TRP A 420 -18.38 -19.66 24.18
C TRP A 420 -18.25 -21.09 24.71
N SER A 421 -18.31 -22.09 23.83
CA SER A 421 -18.19 -23.51 24.19
C SER A 421 -16.78 -23.94 24.62
N GLN A 422 -15.76 -23.17 24.25
CA GLN A 422 -14.35 -23.46 24.59
C GLN A 422 -13.93 -22.80 25.91
N LEU A 423 -14.71 -21.82 26.37
CA LEU A 423 -14.40 -21.02 27.54
C LEU A 423 -14.75 -21.78 28.84
N PRO A 424 -13.87 -21.82 29.86
CA PRO A 424 -14.21 -22.41 31.16
C PRO A 424 -15.41 -21.74 31.80
N SER A 425 -16.22 -22.50 32.56
CA SER A 425 -17.46 -22.00 33.15
C SER A 425 -17.28 -20.78 34.06
N ALA A 426 -16.16 -20.71 34.78
CA ALA A 426 -15.84 -19.56 35.63
C ALA A 426 -15.59 -18.29 34.80
N TRP A 427 -14.95 -18.43 33.63
CA TRP A 427 -14.72 -17.33 32.68
C TRP A 427 -16.00 -16.93 31.97
N GLN A 428 -16.87 -17.88 31.64
CA GLN A 428 -18.21 -17.59 31.13
C GLN A 428 -18.95 -16.65 32.10
N ASP A 429 -18.96 -16.97 33.41
CA ASP A 429 -19.57 -16.10 34.41
C ASP A 429 -18.91 -14.73 34.48
N ALA A 430 -17.59 -14.67 34.50
CA ALA A 430 -16.86 -13.41 34.60
C ALA A 430 -17.12 -12.49 33.38
N ILE A 431 -17.19 -13.05 32.18
CA ILE A 431 -17.45 -12.32 30.94
C ILE A 431 -18.93 -11.91 30.82
N ILE A 432 -19.88 -12.74 31.26
CA ILE A 432 -21.29 -12.35 31.37
C ILE A 432 -21.41 -11.13 32.28
N LYS A 433 -20.78 -11.18 33.46
CA LYS A 433 -20.82 -10.06 34.42
C LYS A 433 -20.22 -8.80 33.81
N TYR A 434 -19.13 -8.93 33.05
CA TYR A 434 -18.55 -7.80 32.34
C TYR A 434 -19.51 -7.19 31.31
N GLY A 435 -20.18 -8.03 30.50
CA GLY A 435 -21.22 -7.59 29.57
C GLY A 435 -22.39 -6.90 30.27
N GLN A 436 -22.90 -7.48 31.36
CA GLN A 436 -24.00 -6.92 32.16
C GLN A 436 -23.68 -5.54 32.74
N VAL A 437 -22.45 -5.32 33.20
CA VAL A 437 -22.06 -4.01 33.74
C VAL A 437 -21.84 -2.98 32.62
N ILE A 438 -21.48 -3.42 31.41
CA ILE A 438 -21.46 -2.56 30.22
C ILE A 438 -22.88 -2.15 29.82
N THR A 439 -23.83 -3.08 29.78
CA THR A 439 -25.23 -2.76 29.44
C THR A 439 -25.87 -1.87 30.49
N ALA A 440 -25.59 -2.09 31.78
CA ALA A 440 -25.98 -1.18 32.86
C ALA A 440 -25.37 0.23 32.73
N LEU A 441 -24.09 0.34 32.35
CA LEU A 441 -23.47 1.64 32.07
C LEU A 441 -24.14 2.35 30.88
N GLN A 442 -24.54 1.62 29.86
CA GLN A 442 -25.24 2.17 28.71
C GLN A 442 -26.64 2.66 29.09
N GLN A 443 -27.38 1.87 29.87
CA GLN A 443 -28.66 2.27 30.47
C GLN A 443 -28.51 3.55 31.30
N ALA A 444 -27.51 3.64 32.18
CA ALA A 444 -27.26 4.83 32.99
C ALA A 444 -27.02 6.10 32.13
N LYS A 445 -26.39 5.97 30.95
CA LYS A 445 -26.26 7.09 30.00
C LYS A 445 -27.59 7.46 29.36
N ARG A 446 -28.43 6.47 29.02
CA ARG A 446 -29.77 6.70 28.46
C ARG A 446 -30.70 7.36 29.47
N LEU A 447 -30.65 6.97 30.74
CA LEU A 447 -31.42 7.62 31.83
C LEU A 447 -31.13 9.12 31.91
N ILE A 448 -29.85 9.54 31.81
CA ILE A 448 -29.48 10.96 31.79
C ILE A 448 -29.96 11.64 30.50
N ARG A 449 -29.85 10.97 29.35
CA ARG A 449 -30.29 11.51 28.05
C ARG A 449 -31.80 11.78 28.03
N PHE A 450 -32.59 10.86 28.58
CA PHE A 450 -34.05 10.93 28.60
C PHE A 450 -34.61 11.51 29.91
N GLN A 451 -33.78 12.13 30.75
CA GLN A 451 -34.21 12.64 32.06
C GLN A 451 -35.38 13.66 31.99
N ASN A 452 -35.54 14.34 30.85
CA ASN A 452 -36.59 15.32 30.61
C ASN A 452 -37.78 14.75 29.81
N ASP A 453 -37.72 13.48 29.40
CA ASP A 453 -38.78 12.77 28.69
C ASP A 453 -39.35 11.67 29.61
N PRO A 454 -40.50 11.91 30.28
CA PRO A 454 -41.03 10.98 31.26
C PRO A 454 -41.43 9.62 30.65
N VAL A 455 -41.80 9.57 29.36
CA VAL A 455 -42.21 8.33 28.72
C VAL A 455 -40.99 7.46 28.41
N ASP A 456 -39.97 8.06 27.81
CA ASP A 456 -38.73 7.35 27.49
C ASP A 456 -37.92 7.00 28.75
N LEU A 457 -37.99 7.83 29.80
CA LEU A 457 -37.37 7.57 31.10
C LEU A 457 -38.00 6.37 31.80
N LEU A 458 -39.33 6.29 31.82
CA LEU A 458 -40.04 5.14 32.40
C LEU A 458 -39.69 3.86 31.66
N ARG A 459 -39.72 3.90 30.32
CA ARG A 459 -39.34 2.75 29.48
C ARG A 459 -37.93 2.27 29.80
N GLU A 460 -36.98 3.19 29.99
CA GLU A 460 -35.61 2.83 30.32
C GLU A 460 -35.47 2.25 31.74
N LEU A 461 -36.23 2.76 32.72
CA LEU A 461 -36.26 2.23 34.10
C LEU A 461 -36.91 0.83 34.17
N GLU A 462 -37.95 0.58 33.37
CA GLU A 462 -38.59 -0.73 33.25
C GLU A 462 -37.70 -1.75 32.53
N SER A 463 -36.84 -1.29 31.61
CA SER A 463 -35.88 -2.09 30.87
C SER A 463 -34.70 -2.56 31.73
N SER A 464 -34.98 -3.18 32.87
CA SER A 464 -33.96 -3.97 33.56
C SER A 464 -33.68 -5.22 32.74
N GLY A 465 -32.49 -5.26 32.14
CA GLY A 465 -32.08 -6.33 31.23
C GLY A 465 -32.16 -7.72 31.87
N HIS A 466 -32.30 -8.76 31.04
CA HIS A 466 -32.19 -10.17 31.40
C HIS A 466 -33.32 -10.78 32.26
N ARG A 467 -34.51 -10.17 32.32
CA ARG A 467 -35.67 -10.79 33.01
C ARG A 467 -36.28 -11.97 32.23
N ASN A 468 -36.19 -11.95 30.90
CA ASN A 468 -36.89 -12.88 30.02
C ASN A 468 -35.97 -13.90 29.32
N TRP A 469 -34.65 -13.80 29.52
CA TRP A 469 -33.67 -14.68 28.88
C TRP A 469 -32.39 -14.76 29.73
N ASN A 470 -31.67 -15.88 29.61
CA ASN A 470 -30.46 -16.14 30.37
C ASN A 470 -29.19 -15.84 29.53
N PRO A 471 -28.30 -14.93 29.98
CA PRO A 471 -27.03 -14.63 29.32
C PRO A 471 -26.13 -15.83 29.03
N ARG A 472 -26.24 -16.88 29.85
CA ARG A 472 -25.47 -18.11 29.66
C ARG A 472 -25.97 -18.97 28.50
N GLU A 473 -27.27 -18.93 28.24
CA GLU A 473 -27.92 -19.67 27.16
C GLU A 473 -27.83 -18.91 25.83
N HIS A 474 -27.85 -17.57 25.88
CA HIS A 474 -27.81 -16.70 24.70
C HIS A 474 -26.73 -15.60 24.81
N PRO A 475 -25.44 -15.95 24.86
CA PRO A 475 -24.35 -14.97 25.06
C PRO A 475 -24.22 -13.96 23.91
N GLU A 476 -24.59 -14.34 22.68
CA GLU A 476 -24.57 -13.43 21.53
C GLU A 476 -25.60 -12.29 21.64
N TRP A 477 -26.72 -12.52 22.32
CA TRP A 477 -27.70 -11.46 22.58
C TRP A 477 -27.12 -10.41 23.53
N LEU A 478 -26.37 -10.83 24.55
CA LEU A 478 -25.63 -9.92 25.43
C LEU A 478 -24.59 -9.11 24.66
N LEU A 479 -23.90 -9.74 23.70
CA LEU A 479 -22.94 -9.06 22.84
C LEU A 479 -23.61 -7.99 21.97
N LEU A 480 -24.78 -8.31 21.41
CA LEU A 480 -25.59 -7.36 20.62
C LEU A 480 -26.08 -6.19 21.48
N GLU A 481 -26.50 -6.42 22.72
CA GLU A 481 -26.86 -5.33 23.64
C GLU A 481 -25.65 -4.41 23.91
N CYS A 482 -24.45 -4.98 24.04
CA CYS A 482 -23.22 -4.19 24.20
C CYS A 482 -22.88 -3.37 22.95
N GLU A 483 -23.20 -3.84 21.74
CA GLU A 483 -22.88 -3.19 20.45
C GLU A 483 -23.92 -2.16 20.02
N THR A 484 -25.21 -2.49 20.11
CA THR A 484 -26.34 -1.67 19.65
C THR A 484 -26.46 -0.32 20.37
N ALA A 485 -25.75 -0.13 21.47
CA ALA A 485 -25.72 1.12 22.24
C ALA A 485 -24.43 1.96 22.01
N ARG A 486 -23.70 1.74 20.91
CA ARG A 486 -22.57 2.60 20.48
C ARG A 486 -22.95 3.83 19.63
N GLN A 487 -24.24 4.07 19.36
CA GLN A 487 -24.71 5.25 18.62
C GLN A 487 -25.17 6.39 19.53
#